data_AF-A0A965CPM5-F1
#
_entry.id   AF-A0A965CPM5-F1
#
_cell.length_a   1.000
_cell.length_b   1.000
_cell.length_c   1.000
_cell.angle_alpha   90.00
_cell.angle_beta   90.00
_cell.angle_gamma   90.00
#
_symmetry.space_group_name_H-M   'P 1'
#
loop_
_entity.id
_entity.type
_entity.pdbx_description
1 polymer ?
#
loop_
_entity_poly.entity_id
_entity_poly.type
_entity_poly.pdbx_seq_one_letter_code
_entity_poly.pdbx_strand_id
1 'polypeptide(L)'
;RLNEAVNEEWLSDKGRFIFDGLKTQRLDRPYLRVNGKLQPVSWAEAFGAIAAKVKSTTPQRIGALAGQLASVEDMFALKTFMNALGSQNTDARYPGSPLHPKHGRASYLFNSTIAGIEDADAILIIGSNPRHEAPVLNARIRKRYLKGGLSIAVVGEKADLTYPYSYEGAGPESLEAAAAKLFAGKSKPMIIVGQGALNRADGAAILATAAKLAKTHGGLTPEWNGFSILHTEASLVGALDIGFVPGEGGLDTAGMIKAGALDVLYLLGVDEVEIPAGAFVIYQGTHGDRGAHRADVILPGATYTEKSGLYVNTEGRVQLANRAIFPPGDAREDWAVIRGLAEALGVSVSFDSLTSLRKALYAVHPHFVVLGSVEAGSSSSIEALAAMDTGYSKEPFRSAIKDYHLTNAIARASRVMGECASIARRPVAVAAE
;
A
#
# COMPACT_ATOMS: atom_id res chain seq x y z
N ARG A 1 -16.97 11.40 6.69
CA ARG A 1 -17.13 12.10 7.99
C ARG A 1 -16.22 13.31 7.99
N LEU A 2 -16.53 14.36 8.74
CA LEU A 2 -15.66 15.53 8.87
C LEU A 2 -14.32 15.12 9.50
N ASN A 3 -13.23 15.46 8.83
CA ASN A 3 -11.87 15.44 9.38
C ASN A 3 -11.00 16.45 8.62
N GLU A 4 -10.86 17.64 9.18
CA GLU A 4 -10.12 18.77 8.61
C GLU A 4 -8.68 18.44 8.20
N ALA A 5 -8.03 17.53 8.94
CA ALA A 5 -6.64 17.19 8.71
C ALA A 5 -6.43 16.20 7.55
N VAL A 6 -7.48 15.52 7.07
CA VAL A 6 -7.37 14.44 6.09
C VAL A 6 -8.24 14.67 4.87
N ASN A 7 -9.55 14.69 5.06
CA ASN A 7 -10.51 14.66 3.95
C ASN A 7 -11.52 15.80 3.98
N GLU A 8 -11.44 16.69 4.97
CA GLU A 8 -12.48 17.66 5.28
C GLU A 8 -13.83 16.94 5.33
N GLU A 9 -14.77 17.30 4.48
CA GLU A 9 -16.08 16.66 4.36
C GLU A 9 -16.18 15.68 3.18
N TRP A 10 -15.14 15.58 2.35
CA TRP A 10 -15.17 14.90 1.07
C TRP A 10 -14.77 13.43 1.17
N LEU A 11 -15.29 12.64 0.23
CA LEU A 11 -14.90 11.26 0.00
C LEU A 11 -14.99 11.00 -1.51
N SER A 12 -13.99 10.33 -2.06
CA SER A 12 -13.95 10.01 -3.49
C SER A 12 -15.07 9.05 -3.90
N ASP A 13 -15.42 9.01 -5.18
CA ASP A 13 -16.50 8.16 -5.70
C ASP A 13 -16.26 6.68 -5.41
N LYS A 14 -15.03 6.19 -5.59
CA LYS A 14 -14.67 4.83 -5.16
C LYS A 14 -14.94 4.63 -3.67
N GLY A 15 -14.51 5.55 -2.82
CA GLY A 15 -14.79 5.46 -1.38
C GLY A 15 -16.30 5.45 -1.04
N ARG A 16 -17.13 6.13 -1.84
CA ARG A 16 -18.56 6.29 -1.60
C ARG A 16 -19.41 5.15 -2.17
N PHE A 17 -19.04 4.61 -3.33
CA PHE A 17 -19.89 3.72 -4.12
C PHE A 17 -19.37 2.29 -4.26
N ILE A 18 -18.20 1.96 -3.70
CA ILE A 18 -17.63 0.59 -3.71
C ILE A 18 -18.42 -0.44 -2.88
N PHE A 19 -19.40 0.00 -2.08
CA PHE A 19 -20.05 -0.82 -1.05
C PHE A 19 -20.82 -2.02 -1.59
N ASP A 20 -21.27 -2.01 -2.85
CA ASP A 20 -21.94 -3.16 -3.47
C ASP A 20 -20.96 -4.32 -3.67
N GLY A 21 -19.69 -4.02 -3.95
CA GLY A 21 -18.60 -4.99 -4.03
C GLY A 21 -18.41 -5.79 -2.74
N LEU A 22 -18.68 -5.19 -1.57
CA LEU A 22 -18.61 -5.90 -0.27
C LEU A 22 -19.62 -7.04 -0.12
N LYS A 23 -20.62 -7.14 -1.02
CA LYS A 23 -21.69 -8.14 -0.99
C LYS A 23 -21.56 -9.20 -2.08
N THR A 24 -20.67 -9.01 -3.04
CA THR A 24 -20.56 -9.87 -4.23
C THR A 24 -19.21 -10.60 -4.24
N GLN A 25 -19.20 -11.81 -4.82
CA GLN A 25 -17.98 -12.64 -4.94
C GLN A 25 -17.23 -12.86 -3.62
N ARG A 26 -17.94 -12.82 -2.50
CA ARG A 26 -17.38 -12.98 -1.16
C ARG A 26 -16.98 -14.42 -0.90
N LEU A 27 -15.83 -14.60 -0.27
CA LEU A 27 -15.40 -15.89 0.26
C LEU A 27 -16.07 -16.12 1.62
N ASP A 28 -16.84 -17.18 1.73
CA ASP A 28 -17.71 -17.48 2.87
C ASP A 28 -17.33 -18.76 3.62
N ARG A 29 -16.40 -19.56 3.10
CA ARG A 29 -15.93 -20.81 3.69
C ARG A 29 -14.53 -21.17 3.15
N PRO A 30 -13.79 -22.09 3.79
CA PRO A 30 -12.52 -22.57 3.27
C PRO A 30 -12.68 -23.37 1.98
N TYR A 31 -11.70 -23.27 1.08
CA TYR A 31 -11.63 -24.09 -0.13
C TYR A 31 -10.25 -24.73 -0.29
N LEU A 32 -10.22 -25.94 -0.84
CA LEU A 32 -9.00 -26.66 -1.20
C LEU A 32 -9.06 -27.03 -2.69
N ARG A 33 -7.94 -26.88 -3.39
CA ARG A 33 -7.83 -27.31 -4.78
C ARG A 33 -7.63 -28.82 -4.86
N VAL A 34 -8.62 -29.51 -5.41
CA VAL A 34 -8.60 -30.95 -5.66
C VAL A 34 -8.86 -31.20 -7.15
N ASN A 35 -7.98 -31.93 -7.82
CA ASN A 35 -8.08 -32.21 -9.26
C ASN A 35 -8.29 -30.95 -10.12
N GLY A 36 -7.54 -29.88 -9.79
CA GLY A 36 -7.56 -28.61 -10.51
C GLY A 36 -8.75 -27.69 -10.18
N LYS A 37 -9.71 -28.11 -9.35
CA LYS A 37 -10.90 -27.32 -8.97
C LYS A 37 -10.89 -27.00 -7.49
N LEU A 38 -11.29 -25.78 -7.13
CA LEU A 38 -11.52 -25.40 -5.74
C LEU A 38 -12.81 -26.06 -5.25
N GLN A 39 -12.71 -26.80 -4.15
CA GLN A 39 -13.83 -27.47 -3.50
C GLN A 39 -13.96 -26.96 -2.07
N PRO A 40 -15.19 -26.74 -1.57
CA PRO A 40 -15.40 -26.30 -0.21
C PRO A 40 -14.95 -27.40 0.77
N VAL A 41 -14.25 -27.02 1.82
CA VAL A 41 -13.74 -27.92 2.86
C VAL A 41 -13.94 -27.31 4.24
N SER A 42 -13.81 -28.11 5.29
CA SER A 42 -13.78 -27.60 6.66
C SER A 42 -12.49 -26.82 6.95
N TRP A 43 -12.51 -25.99 8.00
CA TRP A 43 -11.30 -25.33 8.52
C TRP A 43 -10.20 -26.33 8.90
N ALA A 44 -10.56 -27.47 9.49
CA ALA A 44 -9.61 -28.50 9.89
C ALA A 44 -8.91 -29.13 8.69
N GLU A 45 -9.64 -29.42 7.61
CA GLU A 45 -9.07 -29.94 6.36
C GLU A 45 -8.15 -28.92 5.68
N ALA A 46 -8.57 -27.65 5.60
CA ALA A 46 -7.77 -26.58 5.03
C ALA A 46 -6.45 -26.38 5.82
N PHE A 47 -6.54 -26.29 7.15
CA PHE A 47 -5.35 -26.17 8.01
C PHE A 47 -4.47 -27.42 7.96
N GLY A 48 -5.05 -28.62 7.88
CA GLY A 48 -4.30 -29.87 7.72
C GLY A 48 -3.47 -29.90 6.43
N ALA A 49 -4.07 -29.47 5.30
CA ALA A 49 -3.37 -29.39 4.02
C ALA A 49 -2.21 -28.38 4.06
N ILE A 50 -2.44 -27.21 4.64
CA ILE A 50 -1.39 -26.19 4.83
C ILE A 50 -0.27 -26.74 5.73
N ALA A 51 -0.64 -27.33 6.86
CA ALA A 51 0.32 -27.83 7.84
C ALA A 51 1.21 -28.93 7.25
N ALA A 52 0.63 -29.84 6.46
CA ALA A 52 1.38 -30.89 5.76
C ALA A 52 2.42 -30.28 4.81
N LYS A 53 2.04 -29.26 4.03
CA LYS A 53 2.96 -28.62 3.10
C LYS A 53 4.07 -27.85 3.82
N VAL A 54 3.70 -27.00 4.79
CA VAL A 54 4.65 -26.18 5.56
C VAL A 54 5.67 -27.07 6.31
N LYS A 55 5.24 -28.17 6.94
CA LYS A 55 6.15 -29.10 7.65
C LYS A 55 7.14 -29.80 6.71
N SER A 56 6.82 -29.90 5.42
CA SER A 56 7.69 -30.49 4.38
C SER A 56 8.61 -29.48 3.70
N THR A 57 8.57 -28.21 4.11
CA THR A 57 9.28 -27.10 3.44
C THR A 57 10.25 -26.43 4.40
N THR A 58 11.43 -26.05 3.89
CA THR A 58 12.41 -25.30 4.69
C THR A 58 11.99 -23.84 4.84
N PRO A 59 12.30 -23.17 5.97
CA PRO A 59 11.83 -21.81 6.22
C PRO A 59 12.16 -20.79 5.12
N GLN A 60 13.33 -20.92 4.48
CA GLN A 60 13.79 -20.04 3.40
C GLN A 60 12.95 -20.15 2.12
N ARG A 61 12.17 -21.23 1.98
CA ARG A 61 11.28 -21.51 0.85
C ARG A 61 9.80 -21.24 1.17
N ILE A 62 9.53 -20.65 2.34
CA ILE A 62 8.21 -20.14 2.74
C ILE A 62 8.26 -18.62 2.64
N GLY A 63 7.28 -17.99 2.02
CA GLY A 63 7.15 -16.54 1.98
C GLY A 63 5.72 -16.06 2.19
N ALA A 64 5.56 -14.79 2.51
CA ALA A 64 4.28 -14.15 2.74
C ALA A 64 4.21 -12.75 2.15
N LEU A 65 3.12 -12.47 1.44
CA LEU A 65 2.79 -11.16 0.89
C LEU A 65 1.53 -10.62 1.55
N ALA A 66 1.51 -9.32 1.85
CA ALA A 66 0.33 -8.62 2.36
C ALA A 66 -0.22 -7.63 1.31
N GLY A 67 -1.54 -7.69 1.10
CA GLY A 67 -2.24 -6.90 0.10
C GLY A 67 -2.65 -5.51 0.58
N GLN A 68 -3.24 -4.72 -0.32
CA GLN A 68 -3.47 -3.28 -0.13
C GLN A 68 -4.43 -2.91 1.00
N LEU A 69 -5.23 -3.87 1.49
CA LEU A 69 -6.34 -3.66 2.44
C LEU A 69 -6.14 -4.36 3.79
N ALA A 70 -4.99 -5.02 4.00
CA ALA A 70 -4.67 -5.67 5.26
C ALA A 70 -4.52 -4.63 6.38
N SER A 71 -5.08 -4.92 7.57
CA SER A 71 -4.87 -4.07 8.75
C SER A 71 -3.51 -4.32 9.37
N VAL A 72 -3.04 -3.39 10.20
CA VAL A 72 -1.75 -3.53 10.91
C VAL A 72 -1.75 -4.78 11.77
N GLU A 73 -2.85 -5.08 12.47
CA GLU A 73 -2.96 -6.28 13.30
C GLU A 73 -2.81 -7.57 12.48
N ASP A 74 -3.42 -7.63 11.30
CA ASP A 74 -3.35 -8.83 10.44
C ASP A 74 -1.93 -9.04 9.92
N MET A 75 -1.26 -7.97 9.48
CA MET A 75 0.12 -8.02 9.04
C MET A 75 1.08 -8.34 10.20
N PHE A 76 0.83 -7.80 11.40
CA PHE A 76 1.64 -8.10 12.58
C PHE A 76 1.46 -9.54 13.07
N ALA A 77 0.24 -10.07 13.01
CA ALA A 77 -0.05 -11.48 13.27
C ALA A 77 0.67 -12.38 12.26
N LEU A 78 0.60 -12.06 10.97
CA LEU A 78 1.27 -12.82 9.91
C LEU A 78 2.79 -12.74 10.05
N LYS A 79 3.36 -11.56 10.34
CA LYS A 79 4.80 -11.40 10.58
C LYS A 79 5.26 -12.26 11.75
N THR A 80 4.53 -12.22 12.85
CA THR A 80 4.83 -13.03 14.04
C THR A 80 4.79 -14.52 13.70
N PHE A 81 3.79 -14.96 12.94
CA PHE A 81 3.68 -16.34 12.47
C PHE A 81 4.85 -16.74 11.55
N MET A 82 5.22 -15.92 10.57
CA MET A 82 6.34 -16.19 9.66
C MET A 82 7.68 -16.25 10.38
N ASN A 83 7.90 -15.36 11.36
CA ASN A 83 9.07 -15.38 12.23
C ASN A 83 9.13 -16.68 13.05
N ALA A 84 8.00 -17.14 13.57
CA ALA A 84 7.92 -18.38 14.34
C ALA A 84 8.14 -19.63 13.47
N LEU A 85 7.88 -19.55 12.16
CA LEU A 85 8.30 -20.54 11.17
C LEU A 85 9.79 -20.42 10.77
N GLY A 86 10.49 -19.36 11.19
CA GLY A 86 11.87 -19.08 10.83
C GLY A 86 12.06 -18.47 9.43
N SER A 87 10.99 -18.01 8.78
CA SER A 87 11.07 -17.39 7.47
C SER A 87 11.35 -15.88 7.57
N GLN A 88 12.22 -15.37 6.70
CA GLN A 88 12.53 -13.94 6.55
C GLN A 88 11.82 -13.31 5.34
N ASN A 89 11.02 -14.09 4.61
CA ASN A 89 10.40 -13.67 3.35
C ASN A 89 9.01 -13.08 3.62
N THR A 90 8.95 -11.85 4.10
CA THR A 90 7.70 -11.09 4.25
C THR A 90 7.79 -9.80 3.47
N ASP A 91 6.76 -9.43 2.69
CA ASP A 91 6.75 -8.14 2.01
C ASP A 91 5.32 -7.65 1.76
N ALA A 92 5.09 -6.34 1.85
CA ALA A 92 3.80 -5.71 1.51
C ALA A 92 3.94 -4.75 0.32
N ARG A 93 5.14 -4.61 -0.22
CA ARG A 93 5.44 -3.67 -1.28
C ARG A 93 5.14 -4.26 -2.65
N TYR A 94 4.81 -3.40 -3.60
CA TYR A 94 4.84 -3.79 -5.00
C TYR A 94 6.26 -4.17 -5.44
N PRO A 95 6.41 -5.06 -6.43
CA PRO A 95 7.70 -5.37 -7.02
C PRO A 95 8.46 -4.10 -7.41
N GLY A 96 9.74 -4.03 -7.03
CA GLY A 96 10.62 -2.90 -7.34
C GLY A 96 10.58 -1.73 -6.36
N SER A 97 9.65 -1.68 -5.40
CA SER A 97 9.60 -0.57 -4.44
C SER A 97 10.87 -0.50 -3.57
N PRO A 98 11.56 0.64 -3.49
CA PRO A 98 12.77 0.82 -2.69
C PRO A 98 12.49 1.13 -1.23
N LEU A 99 11.22 1.37 -0.86
CA LEU A 99 10.84 1.86 0.46
C LEU A 99 11.21 0.82 1.52
N HIS A 100 11.86 1.26 2.60
CA HIS A 100 12.31 0.35 3.65
C HIS A 100 12.48 1.08 5.00
N PRO A 101 12.03 0.50 6.13
CA PRO A 101 12.11 1.12 7.45
C PRO A 101 13.54 1.44 7.92
N LYS A 102 14.55 0.69 7.44
CA LYS A 102 15.98 0.99 7.68
C LYS A 102 16.41 2.41 7.29
N HIS A 103 15.68 3.05 6.37
CA HIS A 103 15.95 4.43 5.96
C HIS A 103 15.26 5.47 6.85
N GLY A 104 14.60 5.04 7.94
CA GLY A 104 13.88 5.89 8.87
C GLY A 104 12.47 6.26 8.39
N ARG A 105 11.58 6.55 9.33
CA ARG A 105 10.14 6.72 9.04
C ARG A 105 9.84 7.83 8.03
N ALA A 106 10.60 8.93 8.05
CA ALA A 106 10.42 10.04 7.11
C ALA A 106 10.70 9.66 5.64
N SER A 107 11.43 8.57 5.39
CA SER A 107 11.72 8.10 4.02
C SER A 107 10.49 7.64 3.25
N TYR A 108 9.40 7.31 3.94
CA TYR A 108 8.18 6.75 3.34
C TYR A 108 6.90 7.46 3.81
N LEU A 109 6.97 8.65 4.41
CA LEU A 109 5.77 9.40 4.77
C LEU A 109 5.52 10.59 3.84
N PHE A 110 4.28 11.06 3.84
CA PHE A 110 3.91 12.40 3.42
C PHE A 110 4.22 13.38 4.57
N ASN A 111 5.50 13.73 4.73
CA ASN A 111 6.00 14.37 5.96
C ASN A 111 5.42 15.76 6.25
N SER A 112 5.01 16.48 5.20
CA SER A 112 4.36 17.78 5.33
C SER A 112 2.93 17.69 5.85
N THR A 113 2.38 16.47 6.02
CA THR A 113 0.96 16.18 6.27
C THR A 113 0.03 16.61 5.13
N ILE A 114 -1.15 16.00 5.04
CA ILE A 114 -2.17 16.40 4.07
C ILE A 114 -2.63 17.83 4.34
N ALA A 115 -2.65 18.23 5.62
CA ALA A 115 -2.96 19.60 6.03
C ALA A 115 -1.92 20.60 5.51
N GLY A 116 -0.63 20.29 5.63
CA GLY A 116 0.47 21.18 5.24
C GLY A 116 0.60 21.44 3.74
N ILE A 117 -0.14 20.73 2.89
CA ILE A 117 -0.35 21.15 1.49
C ILE A 117 -0.85 22.61 1.42
N GLU A 118 -1.63 23.06 2.42
CA GLU A 118 -2.11 24.44 2.47
C GLU A 118 -1.02 25.49 2.72
N ASP A 119 0.14 25.07 3.22
CA ASP A 119 1.27 25.96 3.51
C ASP A 119 2.30 26.02 2.36
N ALA A 120 2.26 25.08 1.42
CA ALA A 120 3.23 25.05 0.32
C ALA A 120 3.08 26.25 -0.62
N ASP A 121 4.19 26.71 -1.17
CA ASP A 121 4.26 27.78 -2.19
C ASP A 121 4.82 27.28 -3.54
N ALA A 122 5.34 26.06 -3.56
CA ALA A 122 5.63 25.29 -4.76
C ALA A 122 5.50 23.78 -4.54
N ILE A 123 4.96 23.05 -5.51
CA ILE A 123 4.82 21.57 -5.48
C ILE A 123 5.39 20.95 -6.75
N LEU A 124 6.38 20.08 -6.61
CA LEU A 124 6.86 19.19 -7.67
C LEU A 124 6.24 17.80 -7.50
N ILE A 125 5.51 17.33 -8.50
CA ILE A 125 4.90 15.99 -8.53
C ILE A 125 5.75 15.09 -9.41
N ILE A 126 6.25 13.98 -8.85
CA ILE A 126 7.17 13.04 -9.50
C ILE A 126 6.48 11.68 -9.66
N GLY A 127 6.21 11.28 -10.91
CA GLY A 127 5.66 9.96 -11.26
C GLY A 127 4.35 9.61 -10.55
N SER A 128 3.51 10.62 -10.28
CA SER A 128 2.22 10.46 -9.60
C SER A 128 1.11 11.13 -10.40
N ASN A 129 -0.06 10.50 -10.42
CA ASN A 129 -1.33 11.11 -10.75
C ASN A 129 -2.20 11.17 -9.48
N PRO A 130 -2.08 12.22 -8.64
CA PRO A 130 -2.79 12.30 -7.37
C PRO A 130 -4.32 12.31 -7.56
N ARG A 131 -4.84 12.72 -8.72
CA ARG A 131 -6.28 12.66 -9.01
C ARG A 131 -6.81 11.22 -8.96
N HIS A 132 -6.04 10.23 -9.42
CA HIS A 132 -6.44 8.83 -9.40
C HIS A 132 -5.91 8.10 -8.15
N GLU A 133 -4.71 8.43 -7.72
CA GLU A 133 -4.04 7.76 -6.59
C GLU A 133 -4.65 8.18 -5.24
N ALA A 134 -4.93 9.47 -5.05
CA ALA A 134 -5.52 10.02 -3.83
C ALA A 134 -6.42 11.23 -4.13
N PRO A 135 -7.65 11.03 -4.65
CA PRO A 135 -8.48 12.10 -5.21
C PRO A 135 -8.76 13.27 -4.25
N VAL A 136 -8.93 12.98 -2.96
CA VAL A 136 -9.15 14.03 -1.95
C VAL A 136 -7.88 14.83 -1.67
N LEU A 137 -6.71 14.20 -1.71
CA LEU A 137 -5.42 14.89 -1.65
C LEU A 137 -5.23 15.81 -2.86
N ASN A 138 -5.60 15.35 -4.06
CA ASN A 138 -5.63 16.20 -5.26
C ASN A 138 -6.57 17.41 -5.09
N ALA A 139 -7.72 17.22 -4.44
CA ALA A 139 -8.62 18.32 -4.10
C ALA A 139 -8.00 19.30 -3.10
N ARG A 140 -7.18 18.83 -2.15
CA ARG A 140 -6.40 19.70 -1.24
C ARG A 140 -5.36 20.54 -1.99
N ILE A 141 -4.66 19.95 -2.97
CA ILE A 141 -3.75 20.70 -3.86
C ILE A 141 -4.53 21.74 -4.67
N ARG A 142 -5.69 21.36 -5.24
CA ARG A 142 -6.56 22.30 -5.96
C ARG A 142 -7.04 23.45 -5.06
N LYS A 143 -7.48 23.16 -3.84
CA LYS A 143 -7.89 24.16 -2.84
C LYS A 143 -6.75 25.15 -2.59
N ARG A 144 -5.52 24.65 -2.40
CA ARG A 144 -4.34 25.50 -2.20
C ARG A 144 -4.05 26.35 -3.44
N TYR A 145 -4.11 25.77 -4.63
CA TYR A 145 -3.89 26.47 -5.89
C TYR A 145 -4.86 27.65 -6.07
N LEU A 146 -6.15 27.45 -5.77
CA LEU A 146 -7.18 28.48 -5.88
C LEU A 146 -6.96 29.70 -4.95
N LYS A 147 -6.19 29.56 -3.87
CA LYS A 147 -5.79 30.70 -3.02
C LYS A 147 -4.73 31.61 -3.67
N GLY A 148 -4.14 31.20 -4.80
CA GLY A 148 -3.09 31.95 -5.51
C GLY A 148 -1.69 31.77 -4.92
N GLY A 149 -0.66 32.15 -5.68
CA GLY A 149 0.74 32.11 -5.23
C GLY A 149 1.37 30.71 -5.11
N LEU A 150 0.68 29.64 -5.52
CA LEU A 150 1.23 28.28 -5.61
C LEU A 150 1.72 28.01 -7.04
N SER A 151 2.98 27.58 -7.17
CA SER A 151 3.53 27.04 -8.42
C SER A 151 3.49 25.51 -8.41
N ILE A 152 3.04 24.86 -9.48
CA ILE A 152 2.99 23.40 -9.56
C ILE A 152 3.73 22.95 -10.82
N ALA A 153 4.60 21.94 -10.70
CA ALA A 153 5.18 21.25 -11.83
C ALA A 153 5.00 19.72 -11.74
N VAL A 154 4.96 19.06 -12.89
CA VAL A 154 4.83 17.62 -13.02
C VAL A 154 5.96 17.05 -13.87
N VAL A 155 6.63 16.03 -13.35
CA VAL A 155 7.51 15.14 -14.10
C VAL A 155 6.90 13.74 -14.07
N GLY A 156 6.41 13.26 -15.22
CA GLY A 156 5.75 11.98 -15.36
C GLY A 156 4.70 11.98 -16.48
N GLU A 157 3.59 11.27 -16.28
CA GLU A 157 2.49 11.28 -17.25
C GLU A 157 1.81 12.65 -17.31
N LYS A 158 1.47 13.09 -18.52
CA LYS A 158 0.75 14.35 -18.75
C LYS A 158 -0.75 14.15 -18.50
N ALA A 159 -1.15 14.09 -17.23
CA ALA A 159 -2.52 13.83 -16.80
C ALA A 159 -3.33 15.11 -16.49
N ASP A 160 -4.64 15.08 -16.69
CA ASP A 160 -5.51 16.15 -16.19
C ASP A 160 -5.67 16.03 -14.66
N LEU A 161 -5.03 16.94 -13.93
CA LEU A 161 -5.06 17.01 -12.47
C LEU A 161 -6.15 17.94 -11.92
N THR A 162 -7.03 18.49 -12.77
CA THR A 162 -8.07 19.47 -12.40
C THR A 162 -7.52 20.83 -11.92
N TYR A 163 -6.28 21.16 -12.27
CA TYR A 163 -5.68 22.48 -12.09
C TYR A 163 -4.50 22.61 -13.07
N PRO A 164 -4.15 23.83 -13.52
CA PRO A 164 -3.00 24.00 -14.38
C PRO A 164 -1.70 23.73 -13.62
N TYR A 165 -0.72 23.22 -14.34
CA TYR A 165 0.63 22.94 -13.86
C TYR A 165 1.62 23.11 -15.01
N SER A 166 2.90 23.30 -14.69
CA SER A 166 3.97 23.26 -15.67
C SER A 166 4.39 21.82 -15.92
N TYR A 167 4.30 21.35 -17.17
CA TYR A 167 4.78 20.01 -17.52
C TYR A 167 6.26 20.08 -17.86
N GLU A 168 7.11 19.40 -17.09
CA GLU A 168 8.57 19.52 -17.21
C GLU A 168 9.23 18.31 -17.88
N GLY A 169 8.50 17.19 -18.03
CA GLY A 169 8.98 16.03 -18.77
C GLY A 169 8.33 14.73 -18.35
N ALA A 170 8.70 13.64 -19.03
CA ALA A 170 8.11 12.32 -18.81
C ALA A 170 8.88 11.45 -17.82
N GLY A 171 10.15 11.74 -17.57
CA GLY A 171 11.06 10.84 -16.87
C GLY A 171 12.09 11.53 -15.98
N PRO A 172 12.96 10.74 -15.33
CA PRO A 172 13.94 11.22 -14.36
C PRO A 172 14.85 12.35 -14.84
N GLU A 173 15.18 12.38 -16.14
CA GLU A 173 16.11 13.33 -16.74
C GLU A 173 15.67 14.80 -16.64
N SER A 174 14.40 15.05 -16.31
CA SER A 174 13.83 16.38 -16.16
C SER A 174 13.81 16.87 -14.71
N LEU A 175 14.14 16.02 -13.73
CA LEU A 175 13.92 16.29 -12.31
C LEU A 175 14.73 17.49 -11.79
N GLU A 176 16.03 17.54 -12.09
CA GLU A 176 16.93 18.57 -11.59
C GLU A 176 16.58 19.95 -12.18
N ALA A 177 16.34 20.01 -13.50
CA ALA A 177 15.96 21.25 -14.17
C ALA A 177 14.59 21.74 -13.70
N ALA A 178 13.61 20.83 -13.55
CA ALA A 178 12.28 21.15 -13.04
C ALA A 178 12.34 21.75 -11.62
N ALA A 179 13.07 21.11 -10.71
CA ALA A 179 13.21 21.56 -9.34
C ALA A 179 13.93 22.92 -9.24
N ALA A 180 15.03 23.10 -9.98
CA ALA A 180 15.78 24.35 -9.99
C ALA A 180 14.92 25.54 -10.46
N LYS A 181 14.13 25.35 -11.52
CA LYS A 181 13.20 26.37 -12.03
C LYS A 181 12.05 26.63 -11.07
N LEU A 182 11.42 25.57 -10.56
CA LEU A 182 10.19 25.66 -9.76
C LEU A 182 10.42 26.28 -8.37
N PHE A 183 11.52 25.89 -7.71
CA PHE A 183 11.78 26.22 -6.31
C PHE A 183 12.62 27.49 -6.10
N ALA A 184 13.01 28.17 -7.18
CA ALA A 184 13.71 29.44 -7.10
C ALA A 184 12.89 30.49 -6.31
N GLY A 185 13.45 30.97 -5.19
CA GLY A 185 12.82 31.99 -4.34
C GLY A 185 11.61 31.50 -3.53
N LYS A 186 11.42 30.18 -3.38
CA LYS A 186 10.33 29.58 -2.61
C LYS A 186 10.77 29.26 -1.19
N SER A 187 9.86 29.41 -0.23
CA SER A 187 10.09 29.22 1.20
C SER A 187 9.57 27.89 1.72
N LYS A 188 8.51 27.33 1.13
CA LYS A 188 7.92 26.04 1.54
C LYS A 188 7.74 25.11 0.33
N PRO A 189 8.83 24.72 -0.34
CA PRO A 189 8.76 23.82 -1.48
C PRO A 189 8.41 22.40 -1.02
N MET A 190 7.55 21.73 -1.78
CA MET A 190 7.12 20.37 -1.54
C MET A 190 7.44 19.49 -2.75
N ILE A 191 7.92 18.28 -2.49
CA ILE A 191 8.12 17.23 -3.48
C ILE A 191 7.18 16.07 -3.11
N ILE A 192 6.31 15.69 -4.05
CA ILE A 192 5.43 14.53 -3.92
C ILE A 192 5.93 13.45 -4.88
N VAL A 193 6.41 12.33 -4.33
CA VAL A 193 6.87 11.17 -5.10
C VAL A 193 5.82 10.07 -5.06
N GLY A 194 5.30 9.68 -6.23
CA GLY A 194 4.32 8.60 -6.35
C GLY A 194 4.92 7.23 -6.58
N GLN A 195 4.10 6.20 -6.41
CA GLN A 195 4.49 4.80 -6.65
C GLN A 195 4.90 4.53 -8.11
N GLY A 196 4.42 5.32 -9.07
CA GLY A 196 4.81 5.23 -10.48
C GLY A 196 6.28 5.58 -10.75
N ALA A 197 6.90 6.38 -9.88
CA ALA A 197 8.33 6.62 -9.89
C ALA A 197 9.11 5.56 -9.08
N LEU A 198 8.51 5.05 -8.01
CA LEU A 198 9.21 4.16 -7.06
C LEU A 198 9.22 2.69 -7.47
N ASN A 199 8.17 2.18 -8.13
CA ASN A 199 8.03 0.75 -8.44
C ASN A 199 8.77 0.36 -9.75
N ARG A 200 9.96 0.91 -9.93
CA ARG A 200 10.85 0.68 -11.08
C ARG A 200 12.14 0.04 -10.61
N ALA A 201 12.91 -0.55 -11.54
CA ALA A 201 14.21 -1.12 -11.23
C ALA A 201 15.20 -0.08 -10.64
N ASP A 202 15.08 1.19 -11.04
CA ASP A 202 15.88 2.34 -10.58
C ASP A 202 15.17 3.18 -9.49
N GLY A 203 14.10 2.65 -8.88
CA GLY A 203 13.30 3.38 -7.89
C GLY A 203 14.10 3.92 -6.70
N ALA A 204 15.13 3.18 -6.26
CA ALA A 204 16.01 3.63 -5.16
C ALA A 204 16.80 4.89 -5.55
N ALA A 205 17.32 4.95 -6.78
CA ALA A 205 18.03 6.12 -7.28
C ALA A 205 17.07 7.32 -7.42
N ILE A 206 15.83 7.09 -7.87
CA ILE A 206 14.81 8.14 -7.98
C ILE A 206 14.42 8.68 -6.60
N LEU A 207 14.27 7.80 -5.60
CA LEU A 207 14.01 8.19 -4.21
C LEU A 207 15.15 9.05 -3.65
N ALA A 208 16.40 8.64 -3.86
CA ALA A 208 17.59 9.39 -3.46
C ALA A 208 17.67 10.76 -4.15
N THR A 209 17.38 10.82 -5.46
CA THR A 209 17.34 12.08 -6.22
C THR A 209 16.26 13.01 -5.68
N ALA A 210 15.04 12.52 -5.42
CA ALA A 210 13.97 13.34 -4.84
C ALA A 210 14.35 13.86 -3.44
N ALA A 211 15.00 13.05 -2.60
CA ALA A 211 15.50 13.47 -1.30
C ALA A 211 16.59 14.55 -1.42
N LYS A 212 17.51 14.39 -2.38
CA LYS A 212 18.54 15.38 -2.72
C LYS A 212 17.94 16.70 -3.16
N LEU A 213 16.92 16.67 -4.02
CA LEU A 213 16.22 17.89 -4.45
C LEU A 213 15.51 18.58 -3.29
N ALA A 214 14.87 17.83 -2.39
CA ALA A 214 14.26 18.40 -1.19
C ALA A 214 15.30 19.11 -0.32
N LYS A 215 16.47 18.47 -0.10
CA LYS A 215 17.57 19.05 0.66
C LYS A 215 18.14 20.31 -0.01
N THR A 216 18.45 20.24 -1.30
CA THR A 216 19.12 21.33 -2.04
C THR A 216 18.23 22.56 -2.20
N HIS A 217 16.92 22.39 -2.31
CA HIS A 217 16.00 23.49 -2.59
C HIS A 217 15.25 24.01 -1.34
N GLY A 218 15.73 23.73 -0.13
CA GLY A 218 15.12 24.27 1.10
C GLY A 218 13.81 23.59 1.51
N GLY A 219 13.55 22.39 0.99
CA GLY A 219 12.40 21.56 1.40
C GLY A 219 12.61 20.87 2.75
N LEU A 220 13.80 20.97 3.35
CA LEU A 220 14.13 20.40 4.66
C LEU A 220 14.66 21.52 5.58
N THR A 221 13.80 22.03 6.45
CA THR A 221 14.14 22.97 7.54
C THR A 221 13.60 22.43 8.87
N PRO A 222 13.98 22.99 10.03
CA PRO A 222 13.40 22.59 11.31
C PRO A 222 11.87 22.76 11.36
N GLU A 223 11.32 23.72 10.62
CA GLU A 223 9.89 24.07 10.59
C GLU A 223 9.14 23.46 9.39
N TRP A 224 9.85 22.90 8.40
CA TRP A 224 9.24 22.41 7.16
C TRP A 224 9.93 21.14 6.64
N ASN A 225 9.13 20.10 6.41
CA ASN A 225 9.56 18.89 5.72
C ASN A 225 8.69 18.64 4.49
N GLY A 226 9.12 19.19 3.35
CA GLY A 226 8.44 19.12 2.07
C GLY A 226 8.65 17.82 1.29
N PHE A 227 9.49 16.90 1.76
CA PHE A 227 9.68 15.59 1.10
C PHE A 227 8.51 14.67 1.45
N SER A 228 7.74 14.24 0.45
CA SER A 228 6.49 13.50 0.68
C SER A 228 6.34 12.31 -0.27
N ILE A 229 6.10 11.13 0.28
CA ILE A 229 5.74 9.93 -0.49
C ILE A 229 4.21 9.79 -0.54
N LEU A 230 3.66 9.60 -1.74
CA LEU A 230 2.25 9.29 -1.95
C LEU A 230 2.07 7.79 -2.13
N HIS A 231 1.36 7.17 -1.20
CA HIS A 231 0.98 5.75 -1.25
C HIS A 231 -0.34 5.52 -1.97
N THR A 232 -0.51 4.35 -2.58
CA THR A 232 -1.78 3.95 -3.21
C THR A 232 -2.53 2.88 -2.40
N GLU A 233 -1.82 2.24 -1.48
CA GLU A 233 -2.23 1.13 -0.64
C GLU A 233 -2.54 1.63 0.77
N ALA A 234 -3.66 1.18 1.36
CA ALA A 234 -4.03 1.55 2.73
C ALA A 234 -3.19 0.80 3.79
N SER A 235 -2.56 -0.31 3.40
CA SER A 235 -1.74 -1.13 4.29
C SER A 235 -0.27 -0.71 4.36
N LEU A 236 0.28 -0.10 3.29
CA LEU A 236 1.73 -0.05 3.11
C LEU A 236 2.47 0.75 4.19
N VAL A 237 1.97 1.91 4.62
CA VAL A 237 2.63 2.66 5.71
C VAL A 237 2.62 1.86 7.01
N GLY A 238 1.50 1.23 7.35
CA GLY A 238 1.40 0.37 8.52
C GLY A 238 2.32 -0.86 8.43
N ALA A 239 2.48 -1.42 7.23
CA ALA A 239 3.41 -2.51 6.95
C ALA A 239 4.86 -2.08 7.18
N LEU A 240 5.25 -0.90 6.69
CA LEU A 240 6.59 -0.33 6.87
C LEU A 240 6.87 -0.01 8.34
N ASP A 241 5.88 0.55 9.05
CA ASP A 241 5.98 0.88 10.48
C ASP A 241 6.28 -0.37 11.34
N ILE A 242 5.64 -1.50 11.04
CA ILE A 242 5.89 -2.77 11.75
C ILE A 242 7.04 -3.58 11.15
N GLY A 243 7.70 -3.09 10.11
CA GLY A 243 8.74 -3.79 9.38
C GLY A 243 8.29 -5.10 8.74
N PHE A 244 7.10 -5.13 8.14
CA PHE A 244 6.64 -6.18 7.23
C PHE A 244 7.34 -6.03 5.87
N VAL A 245 8.66 -6.20 5.91
CA VAL A 245 9.59 -6.14 4.77
C VAL A 245 10.54 -7.32 4.90
N PRO A 246 11.29 -7.69 3.84
CA PRO A 246 12.17 -8.83 3.90
C PRO A 246 13.19 -8.66 5.03
N GLY A 247 13.35 -9.71 5.83
CA GLY A 247 14.42 -9.78 6.82
C GLY A 247 15.77 -9.96 6.15
N GLU A 248 16.82 -10.13 6.96
CA GLU A 248 18.16 -10.37 6.44
C GLU A 248 18.21 -11.64 5.58
N GLY A 249 18.67 -11.51 4.33
CA GLY A 249 18.68 -12.61 3.36
C GLY A 249 17.30 -13.02 2.82
N GLY A 250 16.23 -12.34 3.24
CA GLY A 250 14.87 -12.57 2.75
C GLY A 250 14.68 -12.06 1.32
N LEU A 251 13.77 -12.70 0.59
CA LEU A 251 13.34 -12.29 -0.74
C LEU A 251 12.29 -11.19 -0.64
N ASP A 252 12.40 -10.16 -1.48
CA ASP A 252 11.35 -9.17 -1.70
C ASP A 252 10.21 -9.73 -2.57
N THR A 253 9.16 -8.93 -2.80
CA THR A 253 8.04 -9.35 -3.64
C THR A 253 8.49 -9.88 -5.00
N ALA A 254 9.45 -9.22 -5.68
CA ALA A 254 9.93 -9.66 -6.99
C ALA A 254 10.67 -11.01 -6.92
N GLY A 255 11.46 -11.23 -5.87
CA GLY A 255 12.14 -12.49 -5.60
C GLY A 255 11.17 -13.62 -5.24
N MET A 256 10.18 -13.34 -4.40
CA MET A 256 9.18 -14.33 -3.95
C MET A 256 8.28 -14.83 -5.08
N ILE A 257 7.93 -13.97 -6.04
CA ILE A 257 7.10 -14.33 -7.20
C ILE A 257 7.89 -14.90 -8.37
N LYS A 258 9.21 -15.12 -8.23
CA LYS A 258 9.97 -15.82 -9.26
C LYS A 258 9.62 -17.31 -9.24
N ALA A 259 9.33 -17.88 -10.42
CA ALA A 259 9.01 -19.30 -10.54
C ALA A 259 10.08 -20.18 -9.90
N GLY A 260 9.66 -21.09 -9.00
CA GLY A 260 10.54 -22.00 -8.27
C GLY A 260 11.28 -21.39 -7.06
N ALA A 261 11.15 -20.09 -6.79
CA ALA A 261 11.81 -19.45 -5.65
C ALA A 261 11.30 -19.97 -4.31
N LEU A 262 9.98 -20.16 -4.18
CA LEU A 262 9.33 -20.64 -2.98
C LEU A 262 8.56 -21.93 -3.23
N ASP A 263 8.41 -22.75 -2.20
CA ASP A 263 7.51 -23.92 -2.19
C ASP A 263 6.16 -23.60 -1.56
N VAL A 264 6.11 -22.59 -0.66
CA VAL A 264 4.89 -22.12 -0.01
C VAL A 264 4.85 -20.59 -0.07
N LEU A 265 3.74 -20.04 -0.53
CA LEU A 265 3.50 -18.60 -0.57
C LEU A 265 2.15 -18.28 0.07
N TYR A 266 2.19 -17.49 1.15
CA TYR A 266 1.02 -16.97 1.83
C TYR A 266 0.63 -15.61 1.25
N LEU A 267 -0.61 -15.46 0.79
CA LEU A 267 -1.16 -14.23 0.25
C LEU A 267 -2.25 -13.73 1.20
N LEU A 268 -1.95 -12.69 1.98
CA LEU A 268 -2.92 -11.99 2.80
C LEU A 268 -3.61 -10.92 1.96
N GLY A 269 -4.64 -11.31 1.22
CA GLY A 269 -5.48 -10.43 0.40
C GLY A 269 -4.74 -9.79 -0.77
N VAL A 270 -3.77 -10.50 -1.36
CA VAL A 270 -2.98 -10.01 -2.49
C VAL A 270 -3.64 -10.42 -3.80
N ASP A 271 -4.12 -9.44 -4.56
CA ASP A 271 -4.76 -9.65 -5.87
C ASP A 271 -4.10 -8.80 -6.99
N GLU A 272 -3.10 -8.00 -6.62
CA GLU A 272 -2.50 -7.00 -7.50
C GLU A 272 -1.24 -7.48 -8.22
N VAL A 273 -0.68 -8.61 -7.79
CA VAL A 273 0.52 -9.22 -8.35
C VAL A 273 0.18 -10.57 -8.97
N GLU A 274 0.73 -10.85 -10.15
CA GLU A 274 0.59 -12.16 -10.79
C GLU A 274 1.51 -13.18 -10.11
N ILE A 275 0.94 -14.31 -9.71
CA ILE A 275 1.65 -15.35 -8.98
C ILE A 275 1.83 -16.55 -9.93
N PRO A 276 3.06 -16.93 -10.30
CA PRO A 276 3.29 -18.01 -11.25
C PRO A 276 2.93 -19.38 -10.66
N ALA A 277 2.88 -20.39 -11.53
CA ALA A 277 2.80 -21.78 -11.12
C ALA A 277 4.06 -22.21 -10.34
N GLY A 278 3.93 -23.24 -9.49
CA GLY A 278 5.05 -23.88 -8.79
C GLY A 278 4.89 -23.92 -7.27
N ALA A 279 4.75 -22.77 -6.62
CA ALA A 279 4.53 -22.71 -5.18
C ALA A 279 3.12 -23.19 -4.81
N PHE A 280 3.00 -23.80 -3.63
CA PHE A 280 1.71 -24.03 -2.96
C PHE A 280 1.21 -22.71 -2.37
N VAL A 281 0.09 -22.21 -2.87
CA VAL A 281 -0.41 -20.87 -2.56
C VAL A 281 -1.55 -20.94 -1.55
N ILE A 282 -1.37 -20.25 -0.43
CA ILE A 282 -2.40 -20.04 0.59
C ILE A 282 -2.95 -18.63 0.37
N TYR A 283 -4.20 -18.49 -0.05
CA TYR A 283 -4.84 -17.19 -0.15
C TYR A 283 -5.78 -16.99 1.03
N GLN A 284 -5.43 -16.07 1.91
CA GLN A 284 -6.32 -15.55 2.93
C GLN A 284 -6.87 -14.22 2.48
N GLY A 285 -8.15 -14.15 2.14
CA GLY A 285 -8.74 -12.92 1.62
C GLY A 285 -10.25 -12.94 1.65
N THR A 286 -10.85 -11.90 1.08
CA THR A 286 -12.28 -11.63 1.26
C THR A 286 -13.11 -11.86 0.01
N HIS A 287 -12.48 -11.86 -1.17
CA HIS A 287 -13.12 -11.95 -2.47
C HIS A 287 -12.44 -12.98 -3.36
N GLY A 288 -13.21 -13.61 -4.24
CA GLY A 288 -12.70 -14.48 -5.29
C GLY A 288 -12.20 -13.67 -6.49
N ASP A 289 -10.94 -13.23 -6.45
CA ASP A 289 -10.27 -12.52 -7.56
C ASP A 289 -8.99 -13.27 -7.97
N ARG A 290 -7.97 -12.57 -8.49
CA ARG A 290 -6.74 -13.16 -9.06
C ARG A 290 -5.99 -14.07 -8.08
N GLY A 291 -5.77 -13.62 -6.84
CA GLY A 291 -5.03 -14.36 -5.83
C GLY A 291 -5.78 -15.63 -5.42
N ALA A 292 -7.10 -15.51 -5.21
CA ALA A 292 -7.98 -16.64 -4.92
C ALA A 292 -8.01 -17.66 -6.07
N HIS A 293 -8.06 -17.18 -7.32
CA HIS A 293 -8.06 -18.06 -8.50
C HIS A 293 -6.78 -18.89 -8.61
N ARG A 294 -5.62 -18.31 -8.24
CA ARG A 294 -4.34 -19.03 -8.21
C ARG A 294 -4.18 -19.98 -7.02
N ALA A 295 -4.91 -19.76 -5.93
CA ALA A 295 -4.69 -20.47 -4.67
C ALA A 295 -4.85 -22.00 -4.74
N ASP A 296 -4.07 -22.69 -3.92
CA ASP A 296 -4.24 -24.11 -3.61
C ASP A 296 -5.14 -24.29 -2.38
N VAL A 297 -5.07 -23.37 -1.42
CA VAL A 297 -5.98 -23.28 -0.27
C VAL A 297 -6.49 -21.85 -0.14
N ILE A 298 -7.79 -21.68 0.08
CA ILE A 298 -8.44 -20.40 0.37
C ILE A 298 -8.93 -20.40 1.81
N LEU A 299 -8.56 -19.36 2.55
CA LEU A 299 -9.03 -19.07 3.91
C LEU A 299 -9.88 -17.78 3.88
N PRO A 300 -11.19 -17.83 4.17
CA PRO A 300 -12.05 -16.67 4.09
C PRO A 300 -11.81 -15.69 5.26
N GLY A 301 -11.38 -14.48 4.92
CA GLY A 301 -11.10 -13.37 5.83
C GLY A 301 -12.23 -12.35 5.97
N ALA A 302 -11.96 -11.28 6.72
CA ALA A 302 -12.90 -10.19 6.98
C ALA A 302 -12.52 -8.90 6.22
N THR A 303 -13.52 -8.26 5.60
CA THR A 303 -13.32 -6.94 4.96
C THR A 303 -13.09 -5.84 6.00
N TYR A 304 -12.64 -4.66 5.57
CA TYR A 304 -12.43 -3.51 6.46
C TYR A 304 -13.72 -3.06 7.20
N THR A 305 -14.91 -3.43 6.71
CA THR A 305 -16.19 -3.16 7.38
C THR A 305 -16.60 -4.22 8.40
N GLU A 306 -15.89 -5.35 8.44
CA GLU A 306 -16.25 -6.56 9.19
C GLU A 306 -15.29 -6.88 10.33
N LYS A 307 -14.28 -6.04 10.55
CA LYS A 307 -13.28 -6.20 11.62
C LYS A 307 -12.93 -4.87 12.27
N SER A 308 -12.38 -4.95 13.48
CA SER A 308 -11.70 -3.81 14.09
C SER A 308 -10.23 -3.87 13.73
N GLY A 309 -9.73 -2.88 13.00
CA GLY A 309 -8.35 -2.88 12.52
C GLY A 309 -7.76 -1.48 12.43
N LEU A 310 -6.46 -1.38 12.70
CA LEU A 310 -5.66 -0.18 12.54
C LEU A 310 -5.19 -0.06 11.09
N TYR A 311 -5.26 1.15 10.57
CA TYR A 311 -4.72 1.55 9.28
C TYR A 311 -3.87 2.80 9.47
N VAL A 312 -2.81 2.94 8.67
CA VAL A 312 -1.96 4.13 8.67
C VAL A 312 -2.00 4.75 7.30
N ASN A 313 -2.44 6.01 7.22
CA ASN A 313 -2.54 6.71 5.94
C ASN A 313 -1.15 7.22 5.48
N THR A 314 -1.11 7.83 4.28
CA THR A 314 0.13 8.30 3.64
C THR A 314 0.97 9.28 4.47
N GLU A 315 0.35 10.07 5.37
CA GLU A 315 1.05 11.01 6.25
C GLU A 315 1.50 10.38 7.58
N GLY A 316 1.24 9.08 7.80
CA GLY A 316 1.62 8.38 9.03
C GLY A 316 0.56 8.41 10.12
N ARG A 317 -0.67 8.86 9.82
CA ARG A 317 -1.75 8.96 10.81
C ARG A 317 -2.37 7.61 11.09
N VAL A 318 -2.34 7.20 12.35
CA VAL A 318 -2.97 5.95 12.82
C VAL A 318 -4.48 6.14 12.94
N GLN A 319 -5.26 5.27 12.30
CA GLN A 319 -6.72 5.32 12.27
C GLN A 319 -7.30 3.97 12.63
N LEU A 320 -8.38 3.96 13.42
CA LEU A 320 -9.11 2.76 13.77
C LEU A 320 -10.36 2.62 12.89
N ALA A 321 -10.44 1.51 12.16
CA ALA A 321 -11.69 1.04 11.58
C ALA A 321 -12.48 0.26 12.64
N ASN A 322 -13.78 0.52 12.72
CA ASN A 322 -14.70 -0.19 13.61
C ASN A 322 -15.50 -1.19 12.80
N ARG A 323 -15.73 -2.37 13.39
CA ARG A 323 -16.59 -3.39 12.80
C ARG A 323 -18.03 -2.88 12.72
N ALA A 324 -18.57 -2.82 11.50
CA ALA A 324 -19.94 -2.39 11.24
C ALA A 324 -20.89 -3.60 11.07
N ILE A 325 -20.42 -4.68 10.47
CA ILE A 325 -21.16 -5.93 10.24
C ILE A 325 -20.26 -7.14 10.53
N PHE A 326 -20.80 -8.36 10.46
CA PHE A 326 -20.01 -9.58 10.64
C PHE A 326 -19.58 -10.17 9.28
N PRO A 327 -18.43 -10.87 9.22
CA PRO A 327 -18.03 -11.62 8.04
C PRO A 327 -19.11 -12.66 7.62
N PRO A 328 -19.26 -12.96 6.32
CA PRO A 328 -20.26 -13.90 5.84
C PRO A 328 -19.87 -15.36 6.11
N GLY A 329 -20.87 -16.20 6.39
CA GLY A 329 -20.69 -17.64 6.56
C GLY A 329 -19.66 -18.00 7.63
N ASP A 330 -18.68 -18.80 7.23
CA ASP A 330 -17.56 -19.27 8.05
C ASP A 330 -16.32 -18.38 7.98
N ALA A 331 -16.40 -17.21 7.33
CA ALA A 331 -15.31 -16.23 7.35
C ALA A 331 -15.00 -15.77 8.79
N ARG A 332 -13.73 -15.41 9.03
CA ARG A 332 -13.23 -14.97 10.34
C ARG A 332 -12.36 -13.72 10.20
N GLU A 333 -12.14 -13.01 11.30
CA GLU A 333 -11.16 -11.93 11.33
C GLU A 333 -9.76 -12.49 11.03
N ASP A 334 -8.95 -11.73 10.28
CA ASP A 334 -7.77 -12.29 9.64
C ASP A 334 -6.70 -12.75 10.63
N TRP A 335 -6.45 -11.96 11.68
CA TRP A 335 -5.56 -12.35 12.78
C TRP A 335 -5.99 -13.66 13.47
N ALA A 336 -7.30 -13.93 13.56
CA ALA A 336 -7.82 -15.13 14.22
C ALA A 336 -7.61 -16.38 13.35
N VAL A 337 -7.72 -16.23 12.02
CA VAL A 337 -7.35 -17.28 11.06
C VAL A 337 -5.88 -17.64 11.21
N ILE A 338 -4.99 -16.63 11.26
CA ILE A 338 -3.55 -16.84 11.42
C ILE A 338 -3.26 -17.52 12.76
N ARG A 339 -3.92 -17.11 13.84
CA ARG A 339 -3.79 -17.76 15.15
C ARG A 339 -4.23 -19.22 15.14
N GLY A 340 -5.35 -19.53 14.48
CA GLY A 340 -5.84 -20.91 14.33
C GLY A 340 -4.88 -21.78 13.51
N LEU A 341 -4.31 -21.22 12.43
CA LEU A 341 -3.32 -21.91 11.63
C LEU A 341 -2.02 -22.17 12.41
N ALA A 342 -1.57 -21.20 13.21
CA ALA A 342 -0.42 -21.37 14.08
C ALA A 342 -0.62 -22.55 15.06
N GLU A 343 -1.82 -22.70 15.61
CA GLU A 343 -2.19 -23.84 16.47
C GLU A 343 -2.09 -25.17 15.73
N ALA A 344 -2.67 -25.26 14.53
CA ALA A 344 -2.65 -26.47 13.72
C ALA A 344 -1.22 -26.89 13.33
N LEU A 345 -0.30 -25.93 13.25
CA LEU A 345 1.13 -26.16 13.03
C LEU A 345 1.91 -26.47 14.30
N GLY A 346 1.34 -26.24 15.49
CA GLY A 346 2.03 -26.38 16.77
C GLY A 346 3.03 -25.26 17.03
N VAL A 347 2.81 -24.08 16.46
CA VAL A 347 3.70 -22.91 16.55
C VAL A 347 3.03 -21.83 17.41
N SER A 348 3.79 -21.25 18.35
CA SER A 348 3.28 -20.19 19.21
C SER A 348 3.44 -18.81 18.57
N VAL A 349 2.38 -18.01 18.61
CA VAL A 349 2.39 -16.60 18.18
C VAL A 349 2.17 -15.61 19.33
N SER A 350 2.10 -16.10 20.58
CA SER A 350 2.02 -15.27 21.80
C SER A 350 0.81 -14.33 21.93
N PHE A 351 -0.26 -14.57 21.17
CA PHE A 351 -1.55 -13.89 21.31
C PHE A 351 -2.71 -14.86 21.07
N ASP A 352 -3.81 -14.69 21.80
CA ASP A 352 -5.04 -15.51 21.68
C ASP A 352 -6.30 -14.65 21.46
N SER A 353 -6.15 -13.34 21.48
CA SER A 353 -7.22 -12.36 21.28
C SER A 353 -6.68 -11.10 20.59
N LEU A 354 -7.57 -10.32 19.97
CA LEU A 354 -7.23 -9.01 19.41
C LEU A 354 -6.61 -8.09 20.47
N THR A 355 -7.07 -8.14 21.72
CA THR A 355 -6.50 -7.35 22.82
C THR A 355 -5.05 -7.73 23.12
N SER A 356 -4.75 -9.03 23.22
CA SER A 356 -3.37 -9.50 23.42
C SER A 356 -2.47 -9.20 22.22
N LEU A 357 -3.02 -9.29 20.99
CA LEU A 357 -2.31 -8.95 19.76
C LEU A 357 -1.93 -7.47 19.73
N ARG A 358 -2.89 -6.58 20.04
CA ARG A 358 -2.62 -5.14 20.15
C ARG A 358 -1.63 -4.83 21.27
N LYS A 359 -1.72 -5.51 22.42
CA LYS A 359 -0.73 -5.35 23.49
C LYS A 359 0.68 -5.69 23.01
N ALA A 360 0.85 -6.78 22.26
CA ALA A 360 2.13 -7.15 21.67
C ALA A 360 2.60 -6.14 20.62
N LEU A 361 1.69 -5.68 19.73
CA LEU A 361 1.97 -4.64 18.75
C LEU A 361 2.47 -3.35 19.42
N TYR A 362 1.74 -2.85 20.42
CA TYR A 362 2.05 -1.58 21.09
C TYR A 362 3.33 -1.66 21.93
N ALA A 363 3.67 -2.83 22.45
CA ALA A 363 4.92 -3.02 23.18
C ALA A 363 6.15 -2.82 22.29
N VAL A 364 6.05 -3.16 21.00
CA VAL A 364 7.15 -3.01 20.02
C VAL A 364 7.04 -1.68 19.26
N HIS A 365 5.81 -1.21 19.02
CA HIS A 365 5.50 -0.04 18.20
C HIS A 365 4.53 0.89 18.95
N PRO A 366 5.03 1.68 19.93
CA PRO A 366 4.19 2.43 20.86
C PRO A 366 3.36 3.54 20.21
N HIS A 367 3.73 4.02 19.02
CA HIS A 367 3.01 5.08 18.32
C HIS A 367 1.60 4.68 17.89
N PHE A 368 1.34 3.38 17.70
CA PHE A 368 0.01 2.87 17.39
C PHE A 368 -1.02 3.05 18.52
N VAL A 369 -0.59 3.38 19.74
CA VAL A 369 -1.49 3.66 20.87
C VAL A 369 -2.27 4.95 20.65
N VAL A 370 -1.66 5.95 20.01
CA VAL A 370 -2.23 7.30 19.90
C VAL A 370 -3.02 7.44 18.60
N LEU A 371 -4.30 7.10 18.64
CA LEU A 371 -5.16 7.22 17.47
C LEU A 371 -5.28 8.67 17.00
N GLY A 372 -5.26 8.85 15.68
CA GLY A 372 -5.42 10.15 15.03
C GLY A 372 -4.18 11.04 15.09
N SER A 373 -3.08 10.64 15.72
CA SER A 373 -1.82 11.39 15.68
C SER A 373 -0.98 11.00 14.46
N VAL A 374 -0.09 11.90 14.07
CA VAL A 374 1.00 11.65 13.11
C VAL A 374 2.29 11.72 13.92
N GLU A 375 3.00 10.60 14.05
CA GLU A 375 4.35 10.62 14.58
C GLU A 375 5.33 10.92 13.43
N ALA A 376 5.99 12.06 13.52
CA ALA A 376 6.90 12.51 12.48
C ALA A 376 8.16 11.63 12.43
N GLY A 377 8.69 11.42 11.23
CA GLY A 377 10.06 10.93 11.06
C GLY A 377 11.09 12.06 11.15
N SER A 378 12.36 11.70 11.29
CA SER A 378 13.47 12.66 11.33
C SER A 378 13.84 13.16 9.92
N SER A 379 14.10 14.45 9.75
CA SER A 379 14.66 15.01 8.51
C SER A 379 16.04 14.43 8.18
N SER A 380 16.82 14.02 9.20
CA SER A 380 18.13 13.37 9.00
C SER A 380 18.03 12.05 8.22
N SER A 381 16.89 11.36 8.28
CA SER A 381 16.61 10.18 7.46
C SER A 381 16.57 10.52 5.97
N ILE A 382 16.00 11.67 5.61
CA ILE A 382 15.93 12.15 4.22
C ILE A 382 17.31 12.64 3.78
N GLU A 383 18.07 13.29 4.66
CA GLU A 383 19.45 13.67 4.36
C GLU A 383 20.35 12.46 4.09
N ALA A 384 20.15 11.36 4.80
CA ALA A 384 20.85 10.10 4.56
C ALA A 384 20.48 9.49 3.21
N LEU A 385 19.19 9.53 2.83
CA LEU A 385 18.75 9.13 1.48
C LEU A 385 19.39 10.00 0.39
N ALA A 386 19.47 11.31 0.60
CA ALA A 386 20.06 12.26 -0.35
C ALA A 386 21.56 12.01 -0.63
N ALA A 387 22.23 11.23 0.22
CA ALA A 387 23.63 10.84 0.05
C ALA A 387 23.82 9.51 -0.70
N MET A 388 22.73 8.80 -1.05
CA MET A 388 22.78 7.55 -1.80
C MET A 388 23.01 7.78 -3.28
N ASP A 389 23.26 6.67 -4.01
CA ASP A 389 23.41 6.70 -5.46
C ASP A 389 22.13 7.24 -6.14
N THR A 390 22.33 8.04 -7.17
CA THR A 390 21.30 8.73 -7.95
C THR A 390 21.29 8.30 -9.41
N GLY A 391 22.08 7.28 -9.79
CA GLY A 391 22.09 6.73 -11.15
C GLY A 391 20.76 6.09 -11.54
N TYR A 392 19.97 6.82 -12.33
CA TYR A 392 18.68 6.37 -12.87
C TYR A 392 18.73 6.15 -14.39
N SER A 393 17.80 5.36 -14.90
CA SER A 393 17.59 5.18 -16.34
C SER A 393 16.78 6.35 -16.93
N LYS A 394 16.70 6.42 -18.26
CA LYS A 394 15.83 7.38 -18.99
C LYS A 394 14.44 6.84 -19.27
N GLU A 395 14.06 5.71 -18.69
CA GLU A 395 12.70 5.19 -18.86
C GLU A 395 11.72 6.22 -18.26
N PRO A 396 10.61 6.55 -18.93
CA PRO A 396 9.66 7.54 -18.42
C PRO A 396 8.79 6.97 -17.28
N PHE A 397 8.32 7.85 -16.39
CA PHE A 397 7.38 7.45 -15.34
C PHE A 397 6.00 7.13 -15.91
N ARG A 398 5.29 6.21 -15.24
CA ARG A 398 3.93 5.77 -15.57
C ARG A 398 3.07 5.73 -14.33
N SER A 399 1.78 6.00 -14.44
CA SER A 399 0.92 5.91 -13.26
C SER A 399 0.85 4.46 -12.76
N ALA A 400 0.94 4.29 -11.44
CA ALA A 400 0.72 3.00 -10.79
C ALA A 400 -0.74 2.54 -10.91
N ILE A 401 -1.68 3.48 -11.11
CA ILE A 401 -3.11 3.22 -11.19
C ILE A 401 -3.58 3.32 -12.63
N LYS A 402 -3.74 2.16 -13.28
CA LYS A 402 -4.25 2.07 -14.67
C LYS A 402 -5.75 2.33 -14.79
N ASP A 403 -6.51 1.98 -13.75
CA ASP A 403 -7.95 2.22 -13.70
C ASP A 403 -8.35 2.61 -12.28
N TYR A 404 -8.78 3.86 -12.10
CA TYR A 404 -9.18 4.41 -10.81
C TYR A 404 -10.30 3.61 -10.13
N HIS A 405 -11.23 3.06 -10.92
CA HIS A 405 -12.42 2.39 -10.40
C HIS A 405 -12.19 0.92 -10.07
N LEU A 406 -11.12 0.29 -10.58
CA LEU A 406 -10.90 -1.17 -10.49
C LEU A 406 -9.58 -1.54 -9.78
N THR A 407 -9.20 -0.75 -8.76
CA THR A 407 -7.86 -0.84 -8.14
C THR A 407 -7.64 -2.03 -7.21
N ASN A 408 -8.67 -2.52 -6.54
CA ASN A 408 -8.57 -3.64 -5.58
C ASN A 408 -9.73 -4.62 -5.77
N ALA A 409 -9.65 -5.78 -5.11
CA ALA A 409 -10.62 -6.87 -5.28
C ALA A 409 -12.08 -6.45 -4.99
N ILE A 410 -12.30 -5.58 -3.99
CA ILE A 410 -13.65 -5.07 -3.66
C ILE A 410 -14.18 -4.20 -4.80
N ALA A 411 -13.33 -3.32 -5.34
CA ALA A 411 -13.70 -2.45 -6.45
C ALA A 411 -13.96 -3.24 -7.74
N ARG A 412 -13.21 -4.32 -7.97
CA ARG A 412 -13.41 -5.23 -9.10
C ARG A 412 -14.67 -6.09 -8.97
N ALA A 413 -15.09 -6.42 -7.75
CA ALA A 413 -16.34 -7.13 -7.47
C ALA A 413 -17.58 -6.22 -7.54
N SER A 414 -17.40 -4.89 -7.45
CA SER A 414 -18.47 -3.89 -7.53
C SER A 414 -18.99 -3.74 -8.96
N ARG A 415 -20.30 -3.91 -9.13
CA ARG A 415 -20.96 -3.65 -10.41
C ARG A 415 -20.95 -2.16 -10.72
N VAL A 416 -21.20 -1.33 -9.71
CA VAL A 416 -21.20 0.14 -9.86
C VAL A 416 -19.84 0.63 -10.34
N MET A 417 -18.74 0.17 -9.74
CA MET A 417 -17.40 0.52 -10.20
C MET A 417 -17.09 -0.03 -11.60
N GLY A 418 -17.56 -1.23 -11.93
CA GLY A 418 -17.47 -1.77 -13.29
C GLY A 418 -18.17 -0.89 -14.33
N GLU A 419 -19.38 -0.40 -14.02
CA GLU A 419 -20.12 0.53 -14.87
C GLU A 419 -19.38 1.88 -15.00
N CYS A 420 -18.91 2.47 -13.89
CA CYS A 420 -18.11 3.69 -13.89
C CYS A 420 -16.84 3.54 -14.73
N ALA A 421 -16.11 2.43 -14.59
CA ALA A 421 -14.93 2.12 -15.40
C ALA A 421 -15.27 2.05 -16.89
N SER A 422 -16.41 1.43 -17.25
CA SER A 422 -16.85 1.33 -18.63
C SER A 422 -17.17 2.70 -19.24
N ILE A 423 -17.80 3.60 -18.47
CA ILE A 423 -18.14 4.96 -18.91
C ILE A 423 -16.87 5.79 -19.07
N ALA A 424 -15.95 5.72 -18.09
CA ALA A 424 -14.70 6.47 -18.10
C ALA A 424 -13.77 6.08 -19.28
N ARG A 425 -13.87 4.84 -19.76
CA ARG A 425 -13.09 4.35 -20.92
C ARG A 425 -13.72 4.68 -22.27
N ARG A 426 -14.99 5.11 -22.33
CA ARG A 426 -15.61 5.51 -23.60
C ARG A 426 -14.88 6.75 -24.11
N PRO A 427 -14.49 6.81 -25.40
CA PRO A 427 -14.02 8.05 -25.98
C PRO A 427 -15.12 9.08 -25.77
N VAL A 428 -14.79 10.23 -25.18
CA VAL A 428 -15.70 11.38 -25.19
C VAL A 428 -15.95 11.66 -26.66
N ALA A 429 -17.15 11.35 -27.15
CA ALA A 429 -17.57 11.78 -28.47
C ALA A 429 -17.43 13.31 -28.47
N VAL A 430 -16.46 13.83 -29.21
CA VAL A 430 -16.34 15.26 -29.43
C VAL A 430 -17.61 15.65 -30.14
N ALA A 431 -18.54 16.30 -29.41
CA ALA A 431 -19.64 16.98 -30.04
C ALA A 431 -19.00 18.04 -30.93
N ALA A 432 -19.10 17.84 -32.25
CA ALA A 432 -18.77 18.85 -33.22
C ALA A 432 -19.82 19.96 -33.10
N GLU A 433 -19.40 21.13 -32.63
CA GLU A 433 -20.06 22.40 -32.94
C GLU A 433 -19.12 23.25 -33.80
#